data_AF-A0AA47NQF4-F1
#
_entry.id   AF-A0AA47NQF4-F1
#
_cell.length_a   1.000
_cell.length_b   1.000
_cell.length_c   1.000
_cell.angle_alpha   90.00
_cell.angle_beta   90.00
_cell.angle_gamma   90.00
#
_symmetry.space_group_name_H-M   'P 1'
#
loop_
_entity.id
_entity.type
_entity.pdbx_description
1 polymer ?
#
loop_
_entity_poly.entity_id
_entity_poly.type
_entity_poly.pdbx_seq_one_letter_code
_entity_poly.pdbx_strand_id
1 'polypeptide(L)'
;MGSLDSPALMQQWFQLVQQKNALVRYESELMIFARELELEDRQSRLQQELREQMAVDDHLKGEGELAEERVILEEMLEVVEQRDSLVALLEEQRLQERQEERDLEEVMLSRGLGLGWA
;
A
#
# COMPACT_ATOMS: atom_id res chain seq x y z
N MET A 1 -35.69 32.92 -10.52
CA MET A 1 -34.42 32.26 -10.90
C MET A 1 -33.91 31.54 -9.68
N GLY A 2 -33.58 30.25 -9.80
CA GLY A 2 -32.98 29.47 -8.69
C GLY A 2 -33.61 28.11 -8.39
N SER A 3 -34.07 27.33 -9.38
CA SER A 3 -34.57 25.97 -9.09
C SER A 3 -34.09 24.86 -10.04
N LEU A 4 -33.20 25.17 -11.01
CA LEU A 4 -32.66 24.17 -11.94
C LEU A 4 -31.20 23.78 -11.61
N ASP A 5 -30.51 24.55 -10.77
CA ASP A 5 -29.07 24.35 -10.49
C ASP A 5 -28.79 23.32 -9.38
N SER A 6 -29.77 22.99 -8.53
CA SER A 6 -29.52 22.15 -7.35
C SER A 6 -29.15 20.69 -7.68
N PRO A 7 -29.85 19.99 -8.59
CA PRO A 7 -29.50 18.61 -8.95
C PRO A 7 -28.21 18.51 -9.78
N ALA A 8 -28.01 19.44 -10.72
CA ALA A 8 -26.81 19.47 -11.57
C ALA A 8 -25.55 19.82 -10.77
N LEU A 9 -25.64 20.77 -9.82
CA LEU A 9 -24.54 21.11 -8.92
C LEU A 9 -24.24 19.95 -7.96
N MET A 10 -25.26 19.24 -7.48
CA MET A 10 -25.08 18.04 -6.65
C MET A 10 -24.37 16.92 -7.41
N GLN A 11 -24.69 16.73 -8.69
CA GLN A 11 -24.01 15.76 -9.56
C GLN A 11 -22.54 16.14 -9.79
N GLN A 12 -22.25 17.41 -10.10
CA GLN A 12 -20.87 17.90 -10.25
C GLN A 12 -20.08 17.78 -8.95
N TRP A 13 -20.68 18.13 -7.82
CA TRP A 13 -20.07 17.96 -6.51
C TRP A 13 -19.71 16.50 -6.24
N PHE A 14 -20.61 15.56 -6.53
CA PHE A 14 -20.34 14.14 -6.35
C PHE A 14 -19.20 13.66 -7.27
N GLN A 15 -19.19 14.07 -8.54
CA GLN A 15 -18.08 13.76 -9.45
C GLN A 15 -16.73 14.26 -8.92
N LEU A 16 -16.69 15.47 -8.37
CA LEU A 16 -15.47 16.02 -7.76
C LEU A 16 -15.04 15.25 -6.52
N VAL A 17 -15.99 14.83 -5.67
CA VAL A 17 -15.69 13.99 -4.50
C VAL A 17 -15.11 12.64 -4.94
N GLN A 18 -15.71 12.00 -5.95
CA GLN A 18 -15.19 10.74 -6.49
C GLN A 18 -13.78 10.90 -7.09
N GLN A 19 -13.54 11.97 -7.86
CA GLN A 19 -12.21 12.27 -8.39
C GLN A 19 -11.19 12.50 -7.27
N LYS A 20 -11.55 13.26 -6.24
CA LYS A 20 -10.69 13.47 -5.07
C LYS A 20 -10.37 12.14 -4.38
N ASN A 21 -11.37 11.29 -4.14
CA ASN A 21 -11.18 9.99 -3.50
C ASN A 21 -10.25 9.09 -4.33
N ALA A 22 -10.43 9.06 -5.65
CA ALA A 22 -9.54 8.30 -6.55
C ALA A 22 -8.09 8.80 -6.49
N LEU A 23 -7.88 10.12 -6.44
CA LEU A 23 -6.54 10.70 -6.30
C LEU A 23 -5.88 10.34 -4.97
N VAL A 24 -6.64 10.38 -3.86
CA VAL A 24 -6.12 10.00 -2.53
C VAL A 24 -5.75 8.52 -2.47
N ARG A 25 -6.55 7.64 -3.09
CA ARG A 25 -6.23 6.21 -3.21
C ARG A 25 -4.94 6.01 -4.00
N TYR A 26 -4.81 6.65 -5.16
CA TYR A 26 -3.61 6.59 -5.99
C TYR A 26 -2.36 7.13 -5.27
N GLU A 27 -2.49 8.23 -4.51
CA GLU A 27 -1.40 8.74 -3.67
C GLU A 27 -0.97 7.72 -2.60
N SER A 28 -1.93 7.05 -1.96
CA SER A 28 -1.64 5.98 -0.99
C SER A 28 -0.93 4.79 -1.63
N GLU A 29 -1.35 4.35 -2.82
CA GLU A 29 -0.68 3.28 -3.55
C GLU A 29 0.77 3.65 -3.88
N LEU A 30 1.01 4.88 -4.36
CA LEU A 30 2.34 5.39 -4.66
C LEU A 30 3.24 5.42 -3.42
N MET A 31 2.70 5.81 -2.26
CA MET A 31 3.42 5.78 -0.98
C MET A 31 3.84 4.36 -0.59
N ILE A 32 2.94 3.37 -0.80
CA ILE A 32 3.24 1.96 -0.53
C ILE A 32 4.35 1.46 -1.48
N PHE A 33 4.27 1.76 -2.77
CA PHE A 33 5.31 1.37 -3.74
C PHE A 33 6.65 2.02 -3.44
N ALA A 34 6.66 3.30 -3.03
CA ALA A 34 7.89 3.98 -2.62
C ALA A 34 8.52 3.25 -1.41
N ARG A 35 7.70 2.86 -0.43
CA ARG A 35 8.17 2.11 0.74
C ARG A 35 8.67 0.71 0.37
N GLU A 36 8.00 0.02 -0.55
CA GLU A 36 8.46 -1.28 -1.05
C GLU A 36 9.84 -1.15 -1.71
N LEU A 37 10.04 -0.13 -2.56
CA LEU A 37 11.32 0.11 -3.22
C LEU A 37 12.46 0.38 -2.22
N GLU A 38 12.19 1.13 -1.15
CA GLU A 38 13.16 1.35 -0.06
C GLU A 38 13.55 0.03 0.63
N LEU A 39 12.56 -0.84 0.88
CA LEU A 39 12.79 -2.14 1.50
C LEU A 39 13.58 -3.07 0.58
N GLU A 40 13.32 -3.05 -0.72
CA GLU A 40 14.08 -3.81 -1.71
C GLU A 40 15.54 -3.35 -1.81
N ASP A 41 15.80 -2.04 -1.79
CA ASP A 41 17.17 -1.51 -1.73
C ASP A 41 17.86 -1.94 -0.43
N ARG A 42 17.18 -1.85 0.72
CA ARG A 42 17.72 -2.32 2.01
C ARG A 42 18.04 -3.81 1.97
N GLN A 43 17.10 -4.63 1.48
CA GLN A 43 17.28 -6.07 1.31
C GLN A 43 18.49 -6.38 0.42
N SER A 44 18.65 -5.67 -0.70
CA SER A 44 19.78 -5.86 -1.62
C SER A 44 21.12 -5.55 -0.95
N ARG A 45 21.18 -4.50 -0.11
CA ARG A 45 22.40 -4.14 0.63
C ARG A 45 22.76 -5.19 1.67
N LEU A 46 21.79 -5.61 2.47
CA LEU A 46 21.98 -6.65 3.50
C LEU A 46 22.41 -7.98 2.87
N GLN A 47 21.82 -8.36 1.74
CA GLN A 47 22.22 -9.56 1.00
C GLN A 47 23.65 -9.49 0.48
N GLN A 48 24.09 -8.32 -0.01
CA GLN A 48 25.46 -8.14 -0.48
C GLN A 48 26.45 -8.22 0.69
N GLU A 49 26.16 -7.56 1.79
CA GLU A 49 26.97 -7.60 3.02
C GLU A 49 27.10 -9.02 3.57
N LEU A 50 25.99 -9.76 3.67
CA LEU A 50 26.00 -11.14 4.12
C LEU A 50 26.83 -12.04 3.20
N ARG A 51 26.74 -11.87 1.88
CA ARG A 51 27.55 -12.64 0.92
C ARG A 51 29.04 -12.38 1.07
N GLU A 52 29.43 -11.15 1.41
CA GLU A 52 30.83 -10.80 1.65
C GLU A 52 31.35 -11.46 2.94
N GLN A 53 30.56 -11.48 4.02
CA GLN A 53 30.93 -12.18 5.26
C GLN A 53 30.98 -13.71 5.08
N MET A 54 29.99 -14.27 4.38
CA MET A 54 29.91 -15.71 4.08
C MET A 54 30.98 -16.20 3.09
N ALA A 55 31.75 -15.31 2.45
CA ALA A 55 32.87 -15.70 1.60
C ALA A 55 34.03 -16.33 2.41
N VAL A 56 34.07 -16.10 3.72
CA VAL A 56 34.96 -16.77 4.67
C VAL A 56 34.25 -18.00 5.22
N ASP A 57 34.94 -19.15 5.30
CA ASP A 57 34.35 -20.35 5.88
C ASP A 57 34.15 -20.19 7.40
N ASP A 58 33.03 -20.70 7.93
CA ASP A 58 32.65 -20.53 9.34
C ASP A 58 33.68 -21.07 10.34
N HIS A 59 34.46 -22.08 9.97
CA HIS A 59 35.52 -22.63 10.82
C HIS A 59 36.72 -21.67 11.00
N LEU A 60 36.82 -20.66 10.14
CA LEU A 60 37.83 -19.59 10.20
C LEU A 60 37.29 -18.33 10.91
N LYS A 61 35.98 -18.29 11.21
CA LYS A 61 35.32 -17.15 11.85
C LYS A 61 35.36 -17.24 13.37
N GLY A 62 35.50 -16.09 14.02
CA GLY A 62 35.29 -15.95 15.45
C GLY A 62 33.80 -15.88 15.81
N GLU A 63 33.49 -16.02 17.11
CA GLU A 63 32.11 -15.87 17.60
C GLU A 63 31.50 -14.50 17.28
N GLY A 64 32.32 -13.44 17.23
CA GLY A 64 31.88 -12.09 16.85
C GLY A 64 31.40 -12.00 15.41
N GLU A 65 32.16 -12.54 14.45
CA GLU A 65 31.80 -12.54 13.03
C GLU A 65 30.53 -13.37 12.79
N LEU A 66 30.42 -14.53 13.45
CA LEU A 66 29.20 -15.35 13.40
C LEU A 66 27.99 -14.67 14.07
N ALA A 67 28.21 -13.75 15.01
CA ALA A 67 27.13 -12.96 15.60
C ALA A 67 26.68 -11.83 14.66
N GLU A 68 27.61 -11.18 13.96
CA GLU A 68 27.31 -10.17 12.94
C GLU A 68 26.46 -10.75 11.80
N GLU A 69 26.81 -11.94 11.28
CA GLU A 69 26.01 -12.62 10.26
C GLU A 69 24.57 -12.91 10.71
N ARG A 70 24.40 -13.28 11.99
CA ARG A 70 23.05 -13.50 12.57
C ARG A 70 22.26 -12.21 12.63
N VAL A 71 22.88 -11.09 13.00
CA VAL A 71 22.22 -9.78 13.02
C VAL A 71 21.77 -9.37 11.62
N ILE A 72 22.61 -9.58 10.60
CA ILE A 72 22.25 -9.29 9.20
C ILE A 72 21.05 -10.16 8.76
N LEU A 73 21.05 -11.45 9.11
CA LEU A 73 19.94 -12.36 8.82
C LEU A 73 18.65 -11.96 9.53
N GLU A 74 18.73 -11.58 10.81
CA GLU A 74 17.57 -11.08 11.58
C GLU A 74 16.99 -9.83 10.92
N GLU A 75 17.83 -8.87 10.54
CA GLU A 75 17.37 -7.66 9.85
C GLU A 75 16.75 -7.98 8.48
N MET A 76 17.30 -8.94 7.73
CA MET A 76 16.69 -9.39 6.48
C MET A 76 15.30 -9.99 6.68
N LEU A 77 15.07 -10.73 7.78
CA LEU A 77 13.74 -11.25 8.12
C LEU A 77 12.77 -10.13 8.45
N GLU A 78 13.20 -9.11 9.20
CA GLU A 78 12.38 -7.92 9.49
C GLU A 78 11.99 -7.18 8.20
N VAL A 79 12.89 -7.07 7.23
CA VAL A 79 12.59 -6.46 5.92
C VAL A 79 11.52 -7.25 5.17
N VAL A 80 11.59 -8.58 5.18
CA VAL A 80 10.57 -9.44 4.56
C VAL A 80 9.23 -9.26 5.27
N GLU A 81 9.20 -9.25 6.60
CA GLU A 81 7.97 -9.03 7.37
C GLU A 81 7.35 -7.65 7.07
N GLN A 82 8.18 -6.60 6.95
CA GLN A 82 7.71 -5.28 6.56
C GLN A 82 7.10 -5.28 5.15
N ARG A 83 7.69 -6.00 4.19
CA ARG A 83 7.12 -6.13 2.84
C ARG A 83 5.78 -6.88 2.87
N ASP A 84 5.69 -7.96 3.63
CA ASP A 84 4.44 -8.70 3.81
C ASP A 84 3.34 -7.81 4.41
N SER A 85 3.69 -6.90 5.33
CA SER A 85 2.75 -5.93 5.89
C SER A 85 2.21 -4.94 4.85
N LEU A 86 3.03 -4.54 3.87
CA LEU A 86 2.59 -3.66 2.76
C LEU A 86 1.60 -4.37 1.84
N VAL A 87 1.83 -5.66 1.56
CA VAL A 87 0.90 -6.49 0.77
C VAL A 87 -0.44 -6.62 1.50
N ALA A 88 -0.41 -6.85 2.82
CA ALA A 88 -1.63 -6.92 3.63
C ALA A 88 -2.39 -5.58 3.61
N LEU A 89 -1.69 -4.46 3.71
CA LEU A 89 -2.28 -3.11 3.65
C LEU A 89 -2.96 -2.85 2.30
N LEU A 90 -2.33 -3.22 1.18
CA LEU A 90 -2.95 -3.08 -0.15
C LEU A 90 -4.23 -3.92 -0.29
N GLU A 91 -4.24 -5.14 0.23
CA GLU A 91 -5.42 -5.99 0.20
C GLU A 91 -6.55 -5.45 1.10
N GLU A 92 -6.21 -4.90 2.27
CA GLU A 92 -7.16 -4.21 3.15
C GLU A 92 -7.79 -3.00 2.45
N GLN A 93 -6.97 -2.16 1.81
CA GLN A 93 -7.46 -1.03 1.02
C GLN A 93 -8.42 -1.52 -0.06
N ARG A 94 -8.03 -2.50 -0.88
CA ARG A 94 -8.88 -3.08 -1.93
C ARG A 94 -10.20 -3.65 -1.40
N LEU A 95 -10.22 -4.20 -0.19
CA LEU A 95 -11.43 -4.70 0.47
C LEU A 95 -12.34 -3.54 0.90
N GLN A 96 -11.77 -2.53 1.54
CA GLN A 96 -12.49 -1.34 1.98
C GLN A 96 -13.12 -0.61 0.79
N GLU A 97 -12.38 -0.44 -0.30
CA GLU A 97 -12.88 0.21 -1.51
C GLU A 97 -14.11 -0.48 -2.09
N ARG A 98 -14.07 -1.81 -2.17
CA ARG A 98 -15.23 -2.60 -2.64
C ARG A 98 -16.43 -2.51 -1.69
N GLN A 99 -16.19 -2.31 -0.40
CA GLN A 99 -17.27 -2.11 0.57
C GLN A 99 -17.89 -0.73 0.39
N GLU A 100 -17.07 0.33 0.26
CA GLU A 100 -17.53 1.70 0.01
C GLU A 100 -18.36 1.80 -1.27
N GLU A 101 -17.98 1.10 -2.34
CA GLU A 101 -18.75 1.01 -3.59
C GLU A 101 -20.13 0.36 -3.39
N ARG A 102 -20.19 -0.76 -2.65
CA ARG A 102 -21.46 -1.45 -2.35
C ARG A 102 -22.38 -0.58 -1.50
N ASP A 103 -21.84 0.06 -0.47
CA ASP A 103 -22.61 0.93 0.43
C ASP A 103 -23.18 2.13 -0.34
N LEU A 104 -22.38 2.70 -1.26
CA LEU A 104 -22.82 3.75 -2.17
C LEU A 104 -23.96 3.27 -3.09
N GLU A 105 -23.84 2.11 -3.72
CA GLU A 105 -24.88 1.52 -4.56
C GLU A 105 -26.18 1.29 -3.77
N GLU A 106 -26.11 0.76 -2.55
CA GLU A 106 -27.26 0.52 -1.69
C GLU A 106 -27.98 1.83 -1.28
N VAL A 107 -27.20 2.86 -0.92
CA VAL A 107 -27.75 4.19 -0.61
C VAL A 107 -28.40 4.83 -1.83
N MET A 108 -27.82 4.67 -3.02
CA MET A 108 -28.39 5.18 -4.27
C MET A 108 -29.72 4.49 -4.61
N LEU A 109 -29.77 3.16 -4.51
CA LEU A 109 -30.96 2.35 -4.76
C LEU A 109 -32.09 2.68 -3.79
N SER A 110 -31.79 2.79 -2.49
CA SER A 110 -32.80 3.08 -1.45
C SER A 110 -33.40 4.49 -1.55
N ARG A 111 -32.66 5.47 -2.08
CA ARG A 111 -33.14 6.85 -2.26
C ARG A 111 -33.84 7.11 -3.58
N GLY A 112 -33.95 6.12 -4.48
CA GLY A 112 -34.61 6.26 -5.78
C GLY A 112 -33.91 7.25 -6.72
N LEU A 113 -32.64 7.58 -6.45
CA LEU A 113 -31.80 8.38 -7.34
C LEU A 113 -31.34 7.44 -8.45
N GLY A 114 -32.01 7.52 -9.62
CA GLY A 114 -31.71 6.67 -10.77
C GLY A 114 -30.23 6.76 -11.17
N LEU A 115 -29.68 5.62 -11.59
CA LEU A 115 -28.30 5.43 -12.08
C LEU A 115 -28.05 6.23 -13.37
N GLY A 116 -27.99 7.55 -13.26
CA GLY A 116 -27.52 8.44 -14.31
C GLY A 116 -26.00 8.58 -14.24
N TRP A 117 -25.29 7.44 -14.27
CA TRP A 117 -23.83 7.37 -14.30
C TRP A 117 -23.42 6.84 -15.67
N ALA A 118 -23.25 7.75 -16.62
CA ALA A 118 -22.59 7.52 -17.90
C ALA A 118 -21.44 8.53 -18.04
#